data_AF-A0ABD4W217-F1
#
_entry.id   AF-A0ABD4W217-F1
#
_cell.length_a   1.000
_cell.length_b   1.000
_cell.length_c   1.000
_cell.angle_alpha   90.00
_cell.angle_beta   90.00
_cell.angle_gamma   90.00
#
_symmetry.space_group_name_H-M   'P 1'
#
loop_
_entity.id
_entity.type
_entity.pdbx_description
1 polymer ?
#
loop_
_entity_poly.entity_id
_entity_poly.type
_entity_poly.pdbx_seq_one_letter_code
_entity_poly.pdbx_strand_id
1 'polypeptide(L)'
;MKKLSKYISVVLFSTTLLNITAPVVTETVDAATIHTVFEKSKQSSISQDEPVENRLAAEDVDAVVEVLKSEYPDLSEDYLREIVNNQRHGNYSLPSESQPSSTRARSAMFSKSNWKGITVSQMGAAIDAAIIGASGGAASLGVKFAIKKIGKKAAKKVIVKAIQAIVGGAAGKVTSTVVGKALDYAGSPGYYIAKYWDAHDKYPKNGRINF
;
A
#
# COMPACT_ATOMS: atom_id res chain seq x y z
N MET A 1 -27.83 30.93 -56.87
CA MET A 1 -28.33 31.09 -55.48
C MET A 1 -28.02 29.77 -54.76
N LYS A 2 -27.17 29.58 -53.74
CA LYS A 2 -26.65 30.36 -52.60
C LYS A 2 -25.14 29.99 -52.40
N LYS A 3 -24.20 30.95 -52.49
CA LYS A 3 -23.35 31.54 -51.41
C LYS A 3 -22.33 30.56 -50.75
N LEU A 4 -21.01 30.75 -51.00
CA LEU A 4 -19.96 31.32 -50.09
C LEU A 4 -19.77 30.49 -48.79
N SER A 5 -18.59 30.11 -48.27
CA SER A 5 -17.27 30.74 -48.26
C SER A 5 -16.25 29.80 -47.58
N LYS A 6 -14.98 29.91 -48.01
CA LYS A 6 -13.67 29.68 -47.33
C LYS A 6 -13.69 29.40 -45.81
N TYR A 7 -12.80 28.52 -45.33
CA TYR A 7 -11.64 28.87 -44.46
C TYR A 7 -10.67 27.68 -44.33
N ILE A 8 -9.44 27.90 -44.79
CA ILE A 8 -8.23 27.13 -44.48
C ILE A 8 -7.68 27.76 -43.19
N SER A 9 -7.32 26.95 -42.20
CA SER A 9 -6.45 27.42 -41.11
C SER A 9 -5.45 26.33 -40.73
N VAL A 10 -4.28 26.46 -41.36
CA VAL A 10 -3.01 25.88 -40.94
C VAL A 10 -2.53 26.69 -39.74
N VAL A 11 -2.14 26.04 -38.64
CA VAL A 11 -1.41 26.70 -37.55
C VAL A 11 -0.03 26.06 -37.46
N LEU A 12 0.97 26.78 -37.99
CA LEU A 12 2.38 26.62 -37.64
C LEU A 12 2.57 27.14 -36.21
N PHE A 13 3.24 26.36 -35.35
CA PHE A 13 3.92 26.91 -34.18
C PHE A 13 5.43 26.77 -34.37
N SER A 14 6.07 27.92 -34.58
CA SER A 14 7.52 28.08 -34.74
C SER A 14 8.11 28.61 -33.43
N THR A 15 9.10 27.88 -32.92
CA THR A 15 10.33 28.28 -32.17
C THR A 15 10.36 29.51 -31.28
N THR A 16 10.80 29.32 -30.03
CA THR A 16 11.85 30.14 -29.38
C THR A 16 12.66 29.30 -28.38
N LEU A 17 13.95 29.10 -28.65
CA LEU A 17 14.94 28.71 -27.64
C LEU A 17 15.29 29.94 -26.80
N LEU A 18 15.15 29.87 -25.48
CA LEU A 18 15.80 30.83 -24.57
C LEU A 18 17.12 30.22 -24.08
N ASN A 19 18.22 30.81 -24.54
CA ASN A 19 19.52 30.73 -23.88
C ASN A 19 19.48 31.61 -22.63
N ILE A 20 19.70 31.02 -21.46
CA ILE A 20 20.01 31.79 -20.24
C ILE A 20 21.47 31.48 -19.89
N THR A 21 22.35 32.40 -20.26
CA THR A 21 23.72 32.48 -19.76
C THR A 21 23.68 32.90 -18.30
N ALA A 22 24.16 32.05 -17.39
CA ALA A 22 24.42 32.44 -16.01
C ALA A 22 25.76 33.20 -15.91
N PRO A 23 25.88 34.23 -15.06
CA PRO A 23 27.11 34.99 -14.89
C PRO A 23 28.15 34.19 -14.11
N VAL A 24 29.38 34.22 -14.60
CA VAL A 24 30.59 33.87 -13.84
C VAL A 24 30.81 34.96 -12.81
N VAL A 25 30.72 34.62 -11.53
CA VAL A 25 31.22 35.45 -10.43
C VAL A 25 32.41 34.72 -9.83
N THR A 26 33.60 35.23 -10.14
CA THR A 26 34.82 34.98 -9.35
C THR A 26 34.86 36.00 -8.24
N GLU A 27 34.59 35.57 -7.00
CA GLU A 27 34.98 36.28 -5.80
C GLU A 27 35.73 35.34 -4.84
N THR A 28 36.76 35.93 -4.25
CA THR A 28 37.83 35.34 -3.45
C THR A 28 37.42 35.09 -2.01
N VAL A 29 37.86 33.95 -1.48
CA VAL A 29 38.15 33.54 -0.08
C VAL A 29 37.54 34.38 1.07
N ASP A 30 36.75 33.74 1.96
CA ASP A 30 37.12 33.69 3.38
C ASP A 30 36.51 32.49 4.11
N ALA A 31 37.30 31.93 5.04
CA ALA A 31 37.01 30.70 5.76
C ALA A 31 36.18 31.00 7.03
N ALA A 32 34.94 30.50 7.09
CA ALA A 32 34.19 30.42 8.33
C ALA A 32 33.26 29.19 8.34
N THR A 33 33.81 28.10 8.86
CA THR A 33 33.17 27.06 9.69
C THR A 33 31.65 26.88 9.57
N ILE A 34 31.22 25.93 8.74
CA ILE A 34 30.05 25.08 9.03
C ILE A 34 30.45 23.62 8.78
N HIS A 35 30.97 22.98 9.82
CA HIS A 35 30.97 21.52 9.91
C HIS A 35 29.53 21.08 10.18
N THR A 36 28.87 20.38 9.25
CA THR A 36 28.56 18.94 9.41
C THR A 36 27.72 18.41 8.25
N VAL A 37 28.40 17.61 7.41
CA VAL A 37 27.96 16.32 6.84
C VAL A 37 26.78 16.33 5.85
N PHE A 38 27.08 16.69 4.59
CA PHE A 38 26.50 15.99 3.44
C PHE A 38 27.26 14.66 3.27
N GLU A 39 26.81 13.61 3.95
CA GLU A 39 27.29 12.26 3.69
C GLU A 39 26.63 11.71 2.41
N LYS A 40 27.43 11.74 1.34
CA LYS A 40 27.68 10.64 0.41
C LYS A 40 26.47 9.74 0.12
N SER A 41 25.93 9.92 -1.09
CA SER A 41 25.07 8.97 -1.80
C SER A 41 25.62 7.54 -1.72
N LYS A 42 25.10 6.77 -0.75
CA LYS A 42 25.21 5.32 -0.74
C LYS A 42 24.09 4.81 -1.65
N GLN A 43 24.46 4.50 -2.88
CA GLN A 43 23.78 3.49 -3.67
C GLN A 43 23.78 2.20 -2.83
N SER A 44 22.70 2.02 -2.05
CA SER A 44 22.49 0.81 -1.26
C SER A 44 22.23 -0.32 -2.24
N SER A 45 23.28 -1.08 -2.54
CA SER A 45 23.13 -2.48 -2.91
C SER A 45 22.41 -3.13 -1.73
N ILE A 46 21.09 -3.21 -1.81
CA ILE A 46 20.26 -3.94 -0.85
C ILE A 46 20.72 -5.39 -0.92
N SER A 47 21.54 -5.78 0.06
CA SER A 47 21.82 -7.17 0.38
C SER A 47 20.46 -7.88 0.54
N GLN A 48 20.23 -8.92 -0.27
CA GLN A 48 18.92 -9.56 -0.42
C GLN A 48 18.44 -10.38 0.80
N ASP A 49 19.09 -10.22 1.95
CA ASP A 49 18.90 -11.08 3.12
C ASP A 49 18.65 -10.35 4.45
N GLU A 50 18.55 -9.01 4.45
CA GLU A 50 18.07 -8.32 5.64
C GLU A 50 16.58 -8.62 5.87
N PRO A 51 16.15 -8.84 7.13
CA PRO A 51 14.73 -8.97 7.46
C PRO A 51 14.01 -7.70 7.00
N VAL A 52 12.97 -7.86 6.19
CA VAL A 52 12.10 -6.74 5.81
C VAL A 52 11.24 -6.42 7.03
N GLU A 53 11.77 -5.55 7.88
CA GLU A 53 11.09 -5.01 9.04
C GLU A 53 10.18 -3.85 8.64
N ASN A 54 9.15 -3.58 9.44
CA ASN A 54 8.26 -2.46 9.18
C ASN A 54 9.04 -1.15 9.36
N ARG A 55 8.98 -0.26 8.36
CA ARG A 55 9.70 1.02 8.33
C ARG A 55 8.77 2.22 8.44
N LEU A 56 7.52 1.99 8.85
CA LEU A 56 6.50 3.02 8.94
C LEU A 56 6.81 3.99 10.09
N ALA A 57 6.94 5.27 9.75
CA ALA A 57 7.06 6.34 10.73
C ALA A 57 5.70 6.65 11.39
N ALA A 58 5.68 7.22 12.60
CA ALA A 58 4.44 7.45 13.33
C ALA A 58 3.56 8.53 12.66
N GLU A 59 4.22 9.54 12.09
CA GLU A 59 3.66 10.63 11.30
C GLU A 59 2.99 10.16 9.99
N ASP A 60 3.36 8.99 9.48
CA ASP A 60 2.83 8.45 8.23
C ASP A 60 1.55 7.63 8.42
N VAL A 61 1.16 7.34 9.68
CA VAL A 61 0.03 6.46 10.00
C VAL A 61 -1.26 6.98 9.36
N ASP A 62 -1.55 8.28 9.47
CA ASP A 62 -2.75 8.90 8.92
C ASP A 62 -2.85 8.71 7.41
N ALA A 63 -1.75 8.95 6.69
CA ALA A 63 -1.71 8.85 5.25
C ALA A 63 -1.88 7.39 4.77
N VAL A 64 -1.33 6.42 5.53
CA VAL A 64 -1.57 4.99 5.26
C VAL A 64 -3.02 4.62 5.51
N VAL A 65 -3.63 5.12 6.59
CA VAL A 65 -5.04 4.87 6.91
C VAL A 65 -5.96 5.44 5.83
N GLU A 66 -5.68 6.63 5.30
CA GLU A 66 -6.44 7.23 4.19
C GLU A 66 -6.40 6.36 2.93
N VAL A 67 -5.20 5.90 2.55
CA VAL A 67 -5.03 4.97 1.40
C VAL A 67 -5.84 3.70 1.63
N LEU A 68 -5.71 3.06 2.79
CA LEU A 68 -6.44 1.84 3.11
C LEU A 68 -7.96 2.08 3.15
N LYS A 69 -8.42 3.22 3.66
CA LYS A 69 -9.85 3.55 3.71
C LYS A 69 -10.45 3.71 2.32
N SER A 70 -9.68 4.20 1.35
CA SER A 70 -10.10 4.28 -0.04
C SER A 70 -10.24 2.90 -0.70
N GLU A 71 -9.39 1.94 -0.33
CA GLU A 71 -9.42 0.56 -0.86
C GLU A 71 -10.42 -0.34 -0.12
N TYR A 72 -10.64 -0.08 1.18
CA TYR A 72 -11.48 -0.86 2.10
C TYR A 72 -12.53 0.03 2.78
N PRO A 73 -13.51 0.57 2.02
CA PRO A 73 -14.46 1.57 2.54
C PRO A 73 -15.40 1.03 3.62
N ASP A 74 -15.56 -0.29 3.71
CA ASP A 74 -16.39 -0.99 4.70
C ASP A 74 -15.75 -1.05 6.09
N LEU A 75 -14.44 -0.91 6.21
CA LEU A 75 -13.73 -0.92 7.51
C LEU A 75 -13.73 0.47 8.16
N SER A 76 -13.87 0.54 9.48
CA SER A 76 -13.78 1.83 10.19
C SER A 76 -12.36 2.38 10.15
N GLU A 77 -12.23 3.71 10.25
CA GLU A 77 -10.92 4.35 10.30
C GLU A 77 -10.12 3.91 11.53
N ASP A 78 -10.78 3.81 12.69
CA ASP A 78 -10.18 3.31 13.94
C ASP A 78 -9.61 1.89 13.78
N TYR A 79 -10.35 1.01 13.10
CA TYR A 79 -9.91 -0.35 12.84
C TYR A 79 -8.64 -0.37 11.96
N LEU A 80 -8.63 0.42 10.90
CA LEU A 80 -7.47 0.53 10.00
C LEU A 80 -6.27 1.14 10.73
N ARG A 81 -6.49 2.17 11.53
CA ARG A 81 -5.47 2.83 12.35
C ARG A 81 -4.85 1.89 13.37
N GLU A 82 -5.66 1.04 13.99
CA GLU A 82 -5.17 0.03 14.94
C GLU A 82 -4.34 -1.06 14.22
N ILE A 83 -4.77 -1.55 13.06
CA ILE A 83 -3.96 -2.46 12.23
C ILE A 83 -2.60 -1.84 11.92
N VAL A 84 -2.58 -0.61 11.42
CA VAL A 84 -1.37 0.09 10.99
C VAL A 84 -0.42 0.28 12.18
N ASN A 85 -0.94 0.71 13.33
CA ASN A 85 -0.16 0.86 14.56
C ASN A 85 0.36 -0.46 15.12
N ASN A 86 -0.46 -1.52 15.13
CA ASN A 86 -0.02 -2.85 15.57
C ASN A 86 1.17 -3.30 14.71
N GLN A 87 1.05 -3.20 13.39
CA GLN A 87 2.09 -3.66 12.48
C GLN A 87 3.37 -2.84 12.56
N ARG A 88 3.27 -1.54 12.85
CA ARG A 88 4.44 -0.67 13.12
C ARG A 88 5.29 -1.20 14.27
N HIS A 89 4.66 -1.83 15.25
CA HIS A 89 5.33 -2.46 16.40
C HIS A 89 5.56 -3.98 16.20
N GLY A 90 5.46 -4.49 14.97
CA GLY A 90 5.64 -5.91 14.68
C GLY A 90 4.50 -6.82 15.16
N ASN A 91 3.40 -6.25 15.66
CA ASN A 91 2.21 -6.98 16.04
C ASN A 91 1.27 -7.09 14.84
N TYR A 92 0.97 -8.30 14.38
CA TYR A 92 0.05 -8.53 13.25
C TYR A 92 -1.34 -8.99 13.70
N SER A 93 -1.65 -8.87 15.00
CA SER A 93 -2.97 -9.20 15.52
C SER A 93 -4.03 -8.28 14.92
N LEU A 94 -5.14 -8.88 14.48
CA LEU A 94 -6.27 -8.13 13.98
C LEU A 94 -7.08 -7.55 15.15
N PRO A 95 -7.47 -6.26 15.09
CA PRO A 95 -8.35 -5.67 16.09
C PRO A 95 -9.68 -6.42 16.18
N SER A 96 -10.32 -6.35 17.34
CA SER A 96 -11.74 -6.72 17.44
C SER A 96 -12.56 -5.60 16.80
N GLU A 97 -13.43 -5.96 15.86
CA GLU A 97 -14.27 -4.98 15.16
C GLU A 97 -15.22 -4.30 16.15
N SER A 98 -15.05 -2.99 16.36
CA SER A 98 -16.08 -2.16 17.00
C SER A 98 -17.30 -2.18 16.08
N GLN A 99 -18.38 -2.75 16.59
CA GLN A 99 -19.62 -3.01 15.85
C GLN A 99 -20.06 -1.77 15.06
N PRO A 100 -20.45 -1.91 13.77
CA PRO A 100 -20.93 -0.77 12.99
C PRO A 100 -22.15 -0.15 13.67
N SER A 101 -22.13 1.18 13.82
CA SER A 101 -23.18 1.98 14.47
C SER A 101 -24.51 2.03 13.71
N SER A 102 -24.60 1.44 12.51
CA SER A 102 -25.80 1.51 11.67
C SER A 102 -26.75 0.33 11.88
N THR A 103 -27.93 0.64 12.42
CA THR A 103 -28.95 -0.34 12.80
C THR A 103 -29.51 -1.18 11.63
N ARG A 104 -29.34 -0.76 10.37
CA ARG A 104 -29.80 -1.52 9.19
C ARG A 104 -28.81 -2.57 8.70
N ALA A 105 -27.51 -2.42 8.97
CA ALA A 105 -26.54 -3.50 8.73
C ALA A 105 -26.73 -4.65 9.74
N ARG A 106 -27.29 -4.35 10.92
CA ARG A 106 -27.51 -5.31 12.00
C ARG A 106 -28.37 -6.51 11.56
N SER A 107 -29.48 -6.30 10.88
CA SER A 107 -30.42 -7.40 10.58
C SER A 107 -29.89 -8.41 9.54
N ALA A 108 -28.99 -7.99 8.64
CA ALA A 108 -28.34 -8.90 7.69
C ALA A 108 -27.08 -9.56 8.26
N MET A 109 -26.37 -8.90 9.19
CA MET A 109 -25.12 -9.41 9.79
C MET A 109 -25.34 -10.28 11.03
N PHE A 110 -26.34 -9.97 11.89
CA PHE A 110 -26.60 -10.69 13.15
C PHE A 110 -27.40 -11.99 13.01
N SER A 111 -27.96 -12.30 11.84
CA SER A 111 -28.49 -13.66 11.59
C SER A 111 -27.35 -14.71 11.47
N LYS A 112 -26.09 -14.27 11.41
CA LYS A 112 -24.87 -15.11 11.33
C LYS A 112 -23.95 -15.00 12.56
N SER A 113 -24.50 -14.80 13.76
CA SER A 113 -23.78 -14.70 15.05
C SER A 113 -22.84 -15.87 15.40
N ASN A 114 -22.73 -16.91 14.56
CA ASN A 114 -21.93 -18.11 14.77
C ASN A 114 -20.79 -18.30 13.75
N TRP A 115 -20.55 -17.36 12.83
CA TRP A 115 -19.55 -17.54 11.77
C TRP A 115 -18.18 -17.00 12.22
N LYS A 116 -17.41 -17.88 12.87
CA LYS A 116 -16.02 -17.66 13.30
C LYS A 116 -15.10 -17.54 12.08
N GLY A 117 -14.85 -16.33 11.60
CA GLY A 117 -13.92 -16.10 10.49
C GLY A 117 -13.56 -14.63 10.29
N ILE A 118 -12.35 -14.39 9.77
CA ILE A 118 -11.83 -13.05 9.44
C ILE A 118 -12.47 -12.61 8.14
N THR A 119 -13.04 -11.40 8.03
CA THR A 119 -13.60 -10.98 6.73
C THR A 119 -12.51 -10.81 5.67
N VAL A 120 -12.90 -10.92 4.40
CA VAL A 120 -11.98 -10.69 3.27
C VAL A 120 -11.34 -9.30 3.34
N SER A 121 -12.12 -8.26 3.68
CA SER A 121 -11.62 -6.88 3.82
C SER A 121 -10.62 -6.75 4.97
N GLN A 122 -10.90 -7.34 6.14
CA GLN A 122 -10.00 -7.31 7.29
C GLN A 122 -8.65 -7.95 6.98
N MET A 123 -8.64 -9.13 6.35
CA MET A 123 -7.40 -9.79 5.94
C MET A 123 -6.67 -8.98 4.86
N GLY A 124 -7.41 -8.49 3.87
CA GLY A 124 -6.81 -7.71 2.79
C GLY A 124 -6.11 -6.46 3.29
N ALA A 125 -6.81 -5.66 4.11
CA ALA A 125 -6.28 -4.43 4.67
C ALA A 125 -5.03 -4.67 5.52
N ALA A 126 -5.02 -5.77 6.31
CA ALA A 126 -3.84 -6.14 7.08
C ALA A 126 -2.64 -6.49 6.21
N ILE A 127 -2.84 -7.25 5.12
CA ILE A 127 -1.74 -7.59 4.20
C ILE A 127 -1.22 -6.34 3.48
N ASP A 128 -2.11 -5.47 3.02
CA ASP A 128 -1.73 -4.25 2.31
C ASP A 128 -1.04 -3.22 3.21
N ALA A 129 -1.51 -3.07 4.44
CA ALA A 129 -0.84 -2.29 5.47
C ALA A 129 0.60 -2.78 5.69
N ALA A 130 0.81 -4.10 5.67
CA ALA A 130 2.14 -4.68 5.88
C ALA A 130 3.08 -4.35 4.71
N ILE A 131 2.57 -4.38 3.48
CA ILE A 131 3.32 -4.01 2.27
C ILE A 131 3.68 -2.52 2.31
N ILE A 132 2.73 -1.65 2.63
CA ILE A 132 2.96 -0.20 2.72
C ILE A 132 3.96 0.10 3.85
N GLY A 133 3.78 -0.49 5.04
CA GLY A 133 4.68 -0.30 6.16
C GLY A 133 6.11 -0.77 5.89
N ALA A 134 6.27 -1.95 5.29
CA ALA A 134 7.58 -2.46 4.85
C ALA A 134 8.29 -1.55 3.83
N SER A 135 7.51 -0.80 3.04
CA SER A 135 8.05 0.16 2.07
C SER A 135 8.47 1.50 2.67
N GLY A 136 8.20 1.73 3.97
CA GLY A 136 8.50 2.98 4.65
C GLY A 136 7.42 4.04 4.48
N GLY A 137 6.15 3.63 4.52
CA GLY A 137 5.03 4.55 4.77
C GLY A 137 4.68 5.52 3.64
N ALA A 138 4.55 6.80 3.99
CA ALA A 138 3.96 7.84 3.14
C ALA A 138 4.78 8.18 1.89
N ALA A 139 6.05 7.78 1.83
CA ALA A 139 6.82 7.83 0.58
C ALA A 139 6.33 6.83 -0.49
N SER A 140 5.34 5.99 -0.16
CA SER A 140 4.84 4.90 -0.99
C SER A 140 3.30 4.86 -1.05
N LEU A 141 2.62 6.01 -0.99
CA LEU A 141 1.14 6.07 -0.94
C LEU A 141 0.51 5.24 -2.07
N GLY A 142 -0.13 4.13 -1.67
CA GLY A 142 -0.70 3.11 -2.53
C GLY A 142 0.13 1.81 -2.57
N VAL A 143 -0.55 0.67 -2.43
CA VAL A 143 0.10 -0.66 -2.36
C VAL A 143 0.99 -0.93 -3.58
N LYS A 144 0.56 -0.46 -4.76
CA LYS A 144 1.34 -0.56 -6.01
C LYS A 144 2.69 0.16 -5.93
N PHE A 145 2.74 1.36 -5.35
CA PHE A 145 3.98 2.12 -5.18
C PHE A 145 4.87 1.47 -4.14
N ALA A 146 4.28 1.00 -3.04
CA ALA A 146 4.99 0.23 -2.02
C ALA A 146 5.70 -1.00 -2.61
N ILE A 147 5.00 -1.79 -3.44
CA ILE A 147 5.59 -2.95 -4.15
C ILE A 147 6.70 -2.51 -5.09
N LYS A 148 6.51 -1.41 -5.84
CA LYS A 148 7.54 -0.89 -6.76
C LYS A 148 8.82 -0.49 -6.02
N LYS A 149 8.68 0.07 -4.81
CA LYS A 149 9.79 0.53 -3.98
C LYS A 149 10.58 -0.62 -3.35
N ILE A 150 9.90 -1.60 -2.76
CA ILE A 150 10.57 -2.74 -2.09
C ILE A 150 10.94 -3.87 -3.07
N GLY A 151 10.27 -3.92 -4.21
CA GLY A 151 10.40 -4.98 -5.22
C GLY A 151 9.53 -6.20 -4.92
N LYS A 152 9.13 -6.93 -5.97
CA LYS A 152 8.24 -8.10 -5.88
C LYS A 152 8.76 -9.20 -4.95
N LYS A 153 10.07 -9.46 -4.93
CA LYS A 153 10.69 -10.49 -4.08
C LYS A 153 10.53 -10.15 -2.59
N ALA A 154 10.76 -8.89 -2.21
CA ALA A 154 10.57 -8.42 -0.83
C ALA A 154 9.09 -8.39 -0.47
N ALA A 155 8.22 -7.89 -1.36
CA ALA A 155 6.77 -7.88 -1.14
C ALA A 155 6.23 -9.30 -0.90
N LYS A 156 6.69 -10.30 -1.64
CA LYS A 156 6.34 -11.70 -1.41
C LYS A 156 6.73 -12.17 0.00
N LYS A 157 7.95 -11.84 0.47
CA LYS A 157 8.40 -12.18 1.83
C LYS A 157 7.51 -11.50 2.89
N VAL A 158 7.19 -10.22 2.71
CA VAL A 158 6.32 -9.43 3.61
C VAL A 158 4.93 -10.05 3.70
N ILE A 159 4.30 -10.36 2.56
CA ILE A 159 2.98 -10.97 2.51
C ILE A 159 2.96 -12.31 3.25
N VAL A 160 3.93 -13.19 2.97
CA VAL A 160 4.00 -14.51 3.62
C VAL A 160 4.17 -14.36 5.13
N LYS A 161 5.04 -13.45 5.58
CA LYS A 161 5.24 -13.17 7.00
C LYS A 161 3.98 -12.63 7.66
N ALA A 162 3.30 -11.67 7.03
CA ALA A 162 2.06 -11.10 7.54
C ALA A 162 0.98 -12.17 7.68
N ILE A 163 0.78 -12.99 6.65
CA ILE A 163 -0.20 -14.10 6.68
C ILE A 163 0.14 -15.09 7.81
N GLN A 164 1.39 -15.52 7.92
CA GLN A 164 1.84 -16.42 8.98
C GLN A 164 1.62 -15.82 10.37
N ALA A 165 1.86 -14.52 10.53
CA ALA A 165 1.67 -13.84 11.81
C ALA A 165 0.18 -13.67 12.19
N ILE A 166 -0.71 -13.46 11.21
CA ILE A 166 -2.15 -13.30 11.45
C ILE A 166 -2.82 -14.63 11.80
N VAL A 167 -2.49 -15.71 11.08
CA VAL A 167 -3.27 -16.97 11.11
C VAL A 167 -2.46 -18.21 11.52
N GLY A 168 -1.17 -18.05 11.80
CA GLY A 168 -0.29 -19.15 12.16
C GLY A 168 -0.26 -20.27 11.12
N GLY A 169 -0.44 -21.51 11.57
CA GLY A 169 -0.36 -22.73 10.76
C GLY A 169 -1.37 -22.80 9.60
N ALA A 170 -2.45 -22.02 9.63
CA ALA A 170 -3.40 -21.95 8.52
C ALA A 170 -2.82 -21.29 7.26
N ALA A 171 -1.68 -20.58 7.36
CA ALA A 171 -1.00 -19.91 6.26
C ALA A 171 -0.68 -20.84 5.08
N GLY A 172 -0.52 -22.15 5.32
CA GLY A 172 -0.26 -23.15 4.29
C GLY A 172 -1.34 -23.26 3.20
N LYS A 173 -2.55 -22.74 3.44
CA LYS A 173 -3.65 -22.72 2.44
C LYS A 173 -3.42 -21.67 1.34
N VAL A 174 -2.59 -20.65 1.57
CA VAL A 174 -2.23 -19.66 0.55
C VAL A 174 -0.90 -20.05 -0.09
N THR A 175 -0.94 -20.47 -1.35
CA THR A 175 0.27 -20.92 -2.05
C THR A 175 1.14 -19.73 -2.48
N SER A 176 2.46 -19.97 -2.60
CA SER A 176 3.40 -18.95 -3.07
C SER A 176 3.10 -18.47 -4.50
N THR A 177 2.37 -19.28 -5.28
CA THR A 177 1.83 -18.95 -6.61
C THR A 177 0.72 -17.91 -6.53
N VAL A 178 -0.20 -18.04 -5.57
CA VAL A 178 -1.28 -17.06 -5.34
C VAL A 178 -0.70 -15.71 -4.96
N VAL A 179 0.29 -15.70 -4.07
CA VAL A 179 1.01 -14.48 -3.69
C VAL A 179 1.71 -13.86 -4.91
N GLY A 180 2.35 -14.67 -5.76
CA GLY A 180 2.96 -14.18 -7.00
C GLY A 180 1.96 -13.51 -7.93
N LYS A 181 0.82 -14.17 -8.19
CA LYS A 181 -0.26 -13.62 -9.01
C LYS A 181 -0.86 -12.35 -8.41
N ALA A 182 -0.99 -12.28 -7.09
CA ALA A 182 -1.50 -11.10 -6.40
C ALA A 182 -0.59 -9.88 -6.61
N LEU A 183 0.73 -10.07 -6.68
CA LEU A 183 1.69 -8.98 -6.94
C LEU A 183 1.69 -8.50 -8.39
N ASP A 184 1.14 -9.30 -9.32
CA ASP A 184 0.93 -8.91 -10.72
C ASP A 184 -0.43 -8.26 -10.94
N TYR A 185 -1.33 -8.35 -9.96
CA TYR A 185 -2.64 -7.72 -10.00
C TYR A 185 -2.51 -6.20 -9.85
N ALA A 186 -3.27 -5.44 -10.65
CA ALA A 186 -3.16 -3.98 -10.68
C ALA A 186 -3.82 -3.26 -9.49
N GLY A 187 -4.64 -3.98 -8.70
CA GLY A 187 -5.29 -3.46 -7.50
C GLY A 187 -4.60 -3.93 -6.22
N SER A 188 -5.38 -4.10 -5.15
CA SER A 188 -4.91 -4.63 -3.87
C SER A 188 -4.50 -6.12 -3.96
N PRO A 189 -3.22 -6.46 -3.73
CA PRO A 189 -2.78 -7.84 -3.58
C PRO A 189 -3.37 -8.50 -2.33
N GLY A 190 -3.49 -7.78 -1.22
CA GLY A 190 -4.06 -8.29 0.02
C GLY A 190 -5.48 -8.78 -0.18
N TYR A 191 -6.33 -7.96 -0.80
CA TYR A 191 -7.71 -8.32 -1.11
C TYR A 191 -7.79 -9.51 -2.08
N TYR A 192 -6.93 -9.55 -3.10
CA TYR A 192 -6.87 -10.69 -4.03
C TYR A 192 -6.55 -12.00 -3.28
N ILE A 193 -5.56 -11.98 -2.40
CA ILE A 193 -5.18 -13.15 -1.60
C ILE A 193 -6.33 -13.56 -0.66
N ALA A 194 -6.94 -12.59 0.02
CA ALA A 194 -8.05 -12.84 0.93
C ALA A 194 -9.26 -13.45 0.21
N LYS A 195 -9.60 -12.96 -0.98
CA LYS A 195 -10.65 -13.54 -1.83
C LYS A 195 -10.31 -14.94 -2.31
N TYR A 196 -9.06 -15.16 -2.73
CA TYR A 196 -8.63 -16.49 -3.09
C TYR A 196 -8.80 -17.45 -1.91
N TRP A 197 -8.44 -17.01 -0.70
CA TRP A 197 -8.57 -17.84 0.48
C TRP A 197 -10.02 -18.17 0.82
N ASP A 198 -10.89 -17.16 0.91
CA ASP A 198 -12.34 -17.36 1.10
C ASP A 198 -12.91 -18.34 0.06
N ALA A 199 -12.43 -18.33 -1.19
CA ALA A 199 -12.88 -19.29 -2.21
C ALA A 199 -12.40 -20.74 -2.00
N HIS A 200 -11.43 -20.99 -1.12
CA HIS A 200 -10.78 -22.29 -0.92
C HIS A 200 -10.74 -22.74 0.56
N ASP A 201 -11.48 -22.05 1.42
CA ASP A 201 -11.54 -22.37 2.84
C ASP A 201 -12.65 -23.40 3.18
N LYS A 202 -12.96 -23.57 4.47
CA LYS A 202 -13.98 -24.53 4.92
C LYS A 202 -15.41 -24.18 4.45
N TYR A 203 -15.71 -22.89 4.28
CA TYR A 203 -17.03 -22.37 3.90
C TYR A 203 -16.89 -21.40 2.73
N PRO A 204 -16.75 -21.90 1.50
CA PRO A 204 -16.28 -21.07 0.41
C PRO A 204 -17.19 -19.91 0.01
N LYS A 205 -16.57 -18.80 -0.42
CA LYS A 205 -17.21 -17.64 -1.07
C LYS A 205 -18.27 -16.98 -0.18
N ASN A 206 -18.00 -16.94 1.11
CA ASN A 206 -18.94 -16.47 2.11
C ASN A 206 -18.57 -15.06 2.64
N GLY A 207 -17.49 -14.48 2.10
CA GLY A 207 -16.96 -13.17 2.47
C GLY A 207 -16.06 -13.21 3.70
N ARG A 208 -15.74 -14.39 4.21
CA ARG A 208 -14.90 -14.61 5.39
C ARG A 208 -13.93 -15.75 5.14
N ILE A 209 -12.78 -15.67 5.79
CA ILE A 209 -11.77 -16.70 5.87
C ILE A 209 -12.03 -17.50 7.13
N ASN A 210 -12.32 -18.78 6.95
CA ASN A 210 -12.72 -19.75 7.95
C ASN A 210 -11.67 -20.86 8.00
N PHE A 211 -11.17 -21.18 9.20
CA PHE A 211 -10.06 -22.11 9.38
C PHE A 211 -10.52 -23.57 9.48
#